data_AF-A0A1H8AHA4-F1
#
_entry.id   AF-A0A1H8AHA4-F1
#
_cell.length_a   1.000
_cell.length_b   1.000
_cell.length_c   1.000
_cell.angle_alpha   90.00
_cell.angle_beta   90.00
_cell.angle_gamma   90.00
#
_symmetry.space_group_name_H-M   'P 1'
#
loop_
_entity.id
_entity.type
_entity.pdbx_description
1 polymer ?
#
loop_
_entity_poly.entity_id
_entity_poly.type
_entity_poly.pdbx_seq_one_letter_code
_entity_poly.pdbx_strand_id
1 'polypeptide(L)'
;MTKDDMQFEEPEIIYIPDEDGNEEEFEVVMKFEVDGSDQKYMMVVPLNVETSEEDDEDSDEVYAFRYEEDGDDLKLYTIEDEEEWNMVEETFNTLLAEIDDND
;
A
#
# COMPACT_ATOMS: atom_id res chain seq x y z
N MET A 1 -26.99 7.40 12.81
CA MET A 1 -26.36 8.72 12.60
C MET A 1 -24.89 8.53 12.92
N THR A 2 -24.17 8.18 11.85
CA THR A 2 -22.79 8.49 11.51
C THR A 2 -21.90 8.98 12.65
N LYS A 3 -20.99 8.11 13.09
CA LYS A 3 -19.74 8.55 13.72
C LYS A 3 -18.68 8.53 12.63
N ASP A 4 -18.62 9.65 11.94
CA ASP A 4 -17.43 10.12 11.24
C ASP A 4 -16.79 11.10 12.24
N ASP A 5 -15.62 10.76 12.79
CA ASP A 5 -14.76 11.70 13.53
C ASP A 5 -13.36 11.09 13.73
N MET A 6 -12.51 11.30 12.72
CA MET A 6 -11.10 11.70 12.82
C MET A 6 -10.09 10.90 13.68
N GLN A 7 -9.15 10.27 12.96
CA GLN A 7 -7.70 10.30 13.20
C GLN A 7 -7.18 9.68 14.51
N PHE A 8 -6.77 8.41 14.41
CA PHE A 8 -5.41 8.03 14.80
C PHE A 8 -4.79 7.34 13.58
N GLU A 9 -3.56 7.74 13.26
CA GLU A 9 -2.61 6.99 12.45
C GLU A 9 -2.30 5.66 13.17
N GLU A 10 -3.29 4.78 13.29
CA GLU A 10 -2.99 3.38 13.55
C GLU A 10 -2.54 2.80 12.21
N PRO A 11 -1.31 2.30 12.10
CA PRO A 11 -0.85 1.66 10.87
C PRO A 11 -1.88 0.59 10.48
N GLU A 12 -2.45 0.70 9.28
CA GLU A 12 -3.46 -0.23 8.80
C GLU A 12 -2.73 -1.52 8.40
N ILE A 13 -2.57 -2.44 9.35
CA ILE A 13 -1.90 -3.72 9.11
C ILE A 13 -2.87 -4.67 8.44
N ILE A 14 -2.48 -5.20 7.29
CA ILE A 14 -3.19 -6.25 6.57
C ILE A 14 -2.34 -7.51 6.50
N TYR A 15 -3.03 -8.65 6.35
CA TYR A 15 -2.41 -9.96 6.23
C TYR A 15 -2.59 -10.44 4.80
N ILE A 16 -1.50 -10.54 4.04
CA ILE A 16 -1.53 -11.03 2.67
C ILE A 16 -0.92 -12.44 2.67
N PRO A 17 -1.64 -13.46 2.15
CA PRO A 17 -1.04 -14.76 1.93
C PRO A 17 -0.06 -14.70 0.75
N ASP A 18 1.19 -15.10 0.98
CA ASP A 18 2.21 -15.26 -0.06
C ASP A 18 1.92 -16.49 -0.95
N GLU A 19 2.70 -16.68 -2.03
CA GLU A 19 2.64 -17.84 -2.92
C GLU A 19 2.75 -19.21 -2.20
N ASP A 20 3.43 -19.27 -1.05
CA ASP A 20 3.51 -20.48 -0.21
C ASP A 20 2.29 -20.67 0.72
N GLY A 21 1.40 -19.68 0.79
CA GLY A 21 0.21 -19.68 1.65
C GLY A 21 0.47 -19.27 3.10
N ASN A 22 1.64 -18.68 3.37
CA ASN A 22 1.94 -18.07 4.67
C ASN A 22 1.38 -16.65 4.72
N GLU A 23 0.77 -16.28 5.84
CA GLU A 23 0.26 -14.93 6.07
C GLU A 23 1.41 -14.01 6.45
N GLU A 24 1.72 -13.06 5.57
CA GLU A 24 2.70 -11.99 5.81
C GLU A 24 1.98 -10.71 6.27
N GLU A 25 2.60 -10.02 7.23
CA GLU A 25 2.07 -8.78 7.82
C GLU A 25 2.60 -7.58 7.05
N PHE A 26 1.68 -6.77 6.54
CA PHE A 26 1.96 -5.61 5.73
C PHE A 26 1.27 -4.38 6.29
N GLU A 27 1.98 -3.28 6.42
CA GLU A 27 1.42 -1.98 6.82
C GLU A 27 1.02 -1.18 5.59
N VAL A 28 -0.26 -0.80 5.52
CA VAL A 28 -0.78 0.09 4.48
C VAL A 28 -0.28 1.50 4.74
N VAL A 29 0.63 1.93 3.89
CA VAL A 29 1.14 3.30 3.86
C VAL A 29 0.08 4.23 3.28
N MET A 30 -0.57 3.81 2.17
CA MET A 30 -1.54 4.63 1.46
C MET A 30 -2.45 3.82 0.55
N LYS A 31 -3.68 4.30 0.31
CA LYS A 31 -4.62 3.78 -0.68
C LYS A 31 -5.17 4.89 -1.54
N PHE A 32 -5.27 4.66 -2.85
CA PHE A 32 -5.80 5.62 -3.81
C PHE A 32 -6.53 4.91 -4.96
N GLU A 33 -7.35 5.64 -5.69
CA GLU A 33 -8.06 5.18 -6.87
C GLU A 33 -7.54 5.93 -8.10
N VAL A 34 -7.36 5.24 -9.21
CA VAL A 34 -6.91 5.89 -10.46
C VAL A 34 -8.12 6.50 -11.16
N ASP A 35 -8.10 7.83 -11.32
CA ASP A 35 -9.19 8.58 -11.97
C ASP A 35 -9.43 8.06 -13.41
N GLY A 36 -10.66 7.63 -13.68
CA GLY A 36 -11.05 7.05 -14.97
C GLY A 36 -11.00 5.52 -15.04
N SER A 37 -10.60 4.84 -13.96
CA SER A 37 -10.71 3.39 -13.78
C SER A 37 -11.48 3.06 -12.49
N ASP A 38 -12.15 1.91 -12.45
CA ASP A 38 -12.71 1.35 -11.20
C ASP A 38 -11.63 0.60 -10.38
N GLN A 39 -10.36 0.88 -10.69
CA GLN A 39 -9.20 0.16 -10.16
C GLN A 39 -8.66 0.90 -8.95
N LYS A 40 -8.55 0.18 -7.84
CA LYS A 40 -8.08 0.73 -6.58
C LYS A 40 -6.71 0.16 -6.26
N TYR A 41 -5.86 1.01 -5.72
CA TYR A 41 -4.46 0.73 -5.47
C TYR A 41 -4.14 0.97 -4.00
N MET A 42 -3.26 0.15 -3.47
CA MET A 42 -2.76 0.28 -2.12
C MET A 42 -1.27 -0.02 -2.07
N MET A 43 -0.56 0.79 -1.31
CA MET A 43 0.87 0.66 -1.08
C MET A 43 1.09 0.17 0.32
N VAL A 44 1.89 -0.87 0.42
CA VAL A 44 2.18 -1.55 1.68
C VAL A 44 3.66 -1.76 1.87
N VAL A 45 4.10 -1.77 3.11
CA VAL A 45 5.45 -2.15 3.51
C VAL A 45 5.40 -3.36 4.42
N PRO A 46 6.28 -4.35 4.25
CA PRO A 46 6.33 -5.50 5.15
C PRO A 46 6.66 -5.04 6.58
N LEU A 47 5.95 -5.56 7.58
CA LEU A 47 6.22 -5.26 8.99
C LEU A 47 7.36 -6.11 9.58
N ASN A 48 7.69 -7.23 8.94
CA ASN A 48 8.74 -8.13 9.37
C ASN A 48 10.17 -7.61 9.09
N VAL A 49 10.32 -6.46 8.42
CA VAL A 49 11.61 -5.75 8.38
C VAL A 49 11.79 -4.99 9.68
N GLU A 50 11.95 -5.73 10.79
CA GLU A 50 12.70 -5.21 11.93
C GLU A 50 14.12 -4.95 11.43
N THR A 51 14.36 -3.72 10.98
CA THR A 51 15.63 -2.99 10.98
C THR A 51 16.83 -3.94 11.03
N SER A 52 17.06 -4.70 9.97
CA SER A 52 18.30 -5.46 9.86
C SER A 52 19.34 -4.42 9.50
N GLU A 53 19.97 -3.83 10.52
CA GLU A 53 21.11 -2.90 10.45
C GLU A 53 22.36 -3.56 9.83
N GLU A 54 22.20 -4.64 9.08
CA GLU A 54 23.29 -5.46 8.56
C GLU A 54 23.03 -5.74 7.08
N ASP A 55 23.78 -4.99 6.28
CA ASP A 55 24.09 -5.14 4.87
C ASP A 55 23.04 -4.67 3.84
N ASP A 56 23.53 -3.66 3.10
CA ASP A 56 23.13 -3.16 1.79
C ASP A 56 22.07 -2.05 1.70
N GLU A 57 22.27 -1.23 0.69
CA GLU A 57 21.62 0.04 0.36
C GLU A 57 20.17 -0.15 -0.11
N ASP A 58 19.39 -0.99 0.57
CA ASP A 58 18.08 -1.40 0.12
C ASP A 58 17.00 -0.52 0.76
N SER A 59 16.54 0.41 -0.08
CA SER A 59 15.34 1.23 0.08
C SER A 59 14.23 0.46 0.81
N ASP A 60 13.50 1.10 1.73
CA ASP A 60 12.24 0.58 2.27
C ASP A 60 11.43 -0.06 1.12
N GLU A 61 11.34 -1.39 1.09
CA GLU A 61 10.84 -2.09 -0.08
C GLU A 61 9.31 -1.99 -0.07
N VAL A 62 8.80 -0.96 -0.75
CA VAL A 62 7.36 -0.70 -0.85
C VAL A 62 6.75 -1.59 -1.93
N TYR A 63 5.66 -2.25 -1.59
CA TYR A 63 4.88 -3.08 -2.50
C TYR A 63 3.59 -2.38 -2.88
N ALA A 64 3.23 -2.40 -4.16
CA ALA A 64 1.95 -1.90 -4.64
C ALA A 64 1.05 -3.06 -5.10
N PHE A 65 -0.17 -3.08 -4.56
CA PHE A 65 -1.20 -4.03 -4.93
C PHE A 65 -2.42 -3.29 -5.46
N ARG A 66 -3.01 -3.84 -6.52
CA ARG A 66 -4.34 -3.45 -6.98
C ARG A 66 -5.37 -4.30 -6.26
N TYR A 67 -6.41 -3.69 -5.70
CA TYR A 67 -7.51 -4.41 -5.09
C TYR A 67 -8.83 -4.14 -5.83
N GLU A 68 -9.64 -5.18 -5.99
CA GLU A 68 -11.00 -5.09 -6.54
C GLU A 68 -12.00 -5.61 -5.51
N GLU A 69 -13.08 -4.86 -5.29
CA GLU A 69 -14.20 -5.30 -4.47
C GLU A 69 -15.22 -6.04 -5.34
N ASP A 70 -15.27 -7.37 -5.23
CA ASP A 70 -16.25 -8.24 -5.91
C ASP A 70 -17.35 -8.65 -4.91
N GLY A 71 -18.21 -7.69 -4.55
CA GLY A 71 -19.29 -7.89 -3.59
C GLY A 71 -18.81 -7.86 -2.13
N ASP A 72 -18.76 -9.03 -1.48
CA ASP A 72 -18.20 -9.20 -0.12
C ASP A 72 -16.75 -9.74 -0.17
N ASP A 73 -16.22 -10.00 -1.37
CA ASP A 73 -14.89 -10.57 -1.59
C ASP A 73 -13.93 -9.47 -2.07
N LEU A 74 -12.72 -9.44 -1.50
CA LEU A 74 -11.67 -8.49 -1.89
C LEU A 74 -10.57 -9.26 -2.61
N LYS A 75 -10.35 -8.95 -3.89
CA LYS A 75 -9.32 -9.59 -4.72
C LYS A 75 -8.12 -8.69 -4.84
N LEU A 76 -6.97 -9.17 -4.38
CA LEU A 76 -5.68 -8.51 -4.53
C LEU A 76 -4.97 -9.00 -5.78
N TYR A 77 -4.35 -8.09 -6.51
CA TYR A 77 -3.54 -8.34 -7.70
C TYR A 77 -2.21 -7.64 -7.55
N THR A 78 -1.12 -8.36 -7.83
CA THR A 78 0.21 -7.78 -7.94
C THR A 78 0.33 -6.92 -9.19
N ILE A 79 1.07 -5.83 -9.09
CA ILE A 79 1.39 -4.97 -10.23
C ILE A 79 2.73 -5.42 -10.80
N GLU A 80 2.68 -6.17 -11.91
CA GLU A 80 3.90 -6.61 -12.62
C GLU A 80 4.27 -5.66 -13.78
N ASP A 81 3.36 -4.76 -14.16
CA ASP A 81 3.51 -3.89 -15.32
C ASP A 81 4.25 -2.60 -14.94
N GLU A 82 5.32 -2.27 -15.68
CA GLU A 82 6.14 -1.08 -15.43
C GLU A 82 5.36 0.23 -15.63
N GLU A 83 4.42 0.30 -16.58
CA GLU A 83 3.63 1.52 -16.80
C GLU A 83 2.67 1.76 -15.64
N GLU A 84 2.04 0.68 -15.14
CA GLU A 84 1.16 0.72 -13.98
C GLU A 84 1.96 1.08 -12.71
N TRP A 85 3.15 0.50 -12.54
CA TRP A 85 4.05 0.85 -11.44
C TRP A 85 4.45 2.32 -11.45
N ASN A 86 4.85 2.86 -12.61
CA ASN A 86 5.20 4.29 -12.73
C ASN A 86 4.04 5.19 -12.31
N MET A 87 2.80 4.85 -12.68
CA MET A 87 1.62 5.63 -12.28
C MET A 87 1.43 5.63 -10.76
N VAL A 88 1.58 4.46 -10.13
CA VAL A 88 1.50 4.33 -8.67
C VAL A 88 2.60 5.14 -8.00
N GLU A 89 3.84 5.01 -8.46
CA GLU A 89 5.00 5.69 -7.93
C GLU A 89 4.90 7.22 -8.08
N GLU A 90 4.46 7.73 -9.23
CA GLU A 90 4.26 9.17 -9.44
C GLU A 90 3.17 9.72 -8.51
N THR A 91 2.07 8.99 -8.33
CA THR A 91 0.98 9.36 -7.42
C THR A 91 1.47 9.36 -5.98
N PHE A 92 2.23 8.34 -5.58
CA PHE A 92 2.81 8.20 -4.26
C PHE A 92 3.78 9.34 -3.93
N ASN A 93 4.75 9.60 -4.80
CA ASN A 93 5.71 10.68 -4.61
C ASN A 93 5.01 12.05 -4.51
N THR A 94 3.95 12.26 -5.29
CA THR A 94 3.15 13.49 -5.21
C THR A 94 2.43 13.59 -3.86
N LEU A 95 1.75 12.53 -3.43
CA LEU A 95 1.01 12.52 -2.17
C LEU A 95 1.93 12.60 -0.94
N LEU A 96 3.07 11.91 -0.95
CA LEU A 96 4.09 12.02 0.08
C LEU A 96 4.64 13.44 0.16
N ALA A 97 4.94 14.07 -0.98
CA ALA A 97 5.40 15.46 -1.01
C ALA A 97 4.33 16.42 -0.47
N GLU A 98 3.04 16.15 -0.66
CA GLU A 98 1.96 16.94 -0.06
C GLU A 98 1.81 16.71 1.45
N ILE A 99 2.11 15.50 1.96
CA ILE A 99 2.06 15.18 3.38
C ILE A 99 3.27 15.76 4.13
N ASP A 100 4.47 15.70 3.55
CA ASP A 100 5.72 16.22 4.13
C ASP A 100 5.74 17.76 4.19
N ASP A 101 5.10 18.46 3.24
CA ASP A 101 5.02 19.93 3.22
C ASP A 101 4.00 20.52 4.24
N ASN A 102 3.23 19.68 4.94
CA ASN A 102 2.19 20.11 5.89
C ASN A 102 2.65 20.23 7.37
N ASP A 103 3.97 20.34 7.63
CA ASP A 103 4.54 20.64 8.97
C ASP A 103 4.99 22.11 9.14
#